data_AF-A0A1Q5R7R1-F1
#
_entry.id   AF-A0A1Q5R7R1-F1
#
_cell.length_a   1.000
_cell.length_b   1.000
_cell.length_c   1.000
_cell.angle_alpha   90.00
_cell.angle_beta   90.00
_cell.angle_gamma   90.00
#
_symmetry.space_group_name_H-M   'P 1'
#
loop_
_entity.id
_entity.type
_entity.pdbx_description
1 polymer ?
#
loop_
_entity_poly.entity_id
_entity_poly.type
_entity_poly.pdbx_seq_one_letter_code
_entity_poly.pdbx_strand_id
1 'polypeptide(L)' 'MLRDEQLSILRDISQSVAFADDRQGKMEQLITDGYVMKDGDLFELTAKGVSAVEEHAAALSETPGESDATSTPSYRLV' A
#
# COMPACT_ATOMS: atom_id res chain seq x y z
N MET A 1 -12.30 7.73 -5.76
CA MET A 1 -10.91 7.35 -6.05
C MET A 1 -10.08 7.75 -4.83
N LEU A 2 -9.27 6.85 -4.28
CA LEU A 2 -8.52 7.09 -3.04
C LEU A 2 -7.32 8.02 -3.31
N ARG A 3 -6.95 8.84 -2.33
CA ARG A 3 -5.73 9.67 -2.37
C ARG A 3 -4.52 8.88 -1.86
N ASP A 4 -3.32 9.30 -2.24
CA ASP A 4 -2.05 8.68 -1.81
C ASP A 4 -1.95 8.55 -0.28
N GLU A 5 -2.40 9.59 0.45
CA GLU A 5 -2.43 9.57 1.91
C GLU A 5 -3.38 8.50 2.48
N GLN A 6 -4.52 8.27 1.83
CA GLN A 6 -5.46 7.23 2.24
C GLN A 6 -4.90 5.84 1.93
N LEU A 7 -4.26 5.68 0.76
CA LEU A 7 -3.58 4.44 0.38
C LEU A 7 -2.41 4.11 1.33
N SER A 8 -1.66 5.12 1.77
CA SER A 8 -0.61 4.94 2.78
C SER A 8 -1.19 4.41 4.10
N ILE A 9 -2.37 4.88 4.53
CA ILE A 9 -3.03 4.38 5.75
C ILE A 9 -3.45 2.91 5.56
N LEU A 10 -4.05 2.57 4.42
CA LEU A 10 -4.43 1.19 4.12
C LEU A 10 -3.20 0.25 4.11
N ARG A 11 -2.08 0.73 3.59
CA ARG A 11 -0.80 0.00 3.61
C ARG A 11 -0.27 -0.18 5.04
N ASP A 12 -0.28 0.86 5.86
CA ASP A 12 0.15 0.77 7.27
C ASP A 12 -0.69 -0.29 8.02
N ILE A 13 -2.01 -0.31 7.82
CA ILE A 13 -2.91 -1.32 8.40
C ILE A 13 -2.54 -2.73 7.92
N SER A 14 -2.31 -2.92 6.62
CA SER A 14 -1.93 -4.23 6.05
C SER A 14 -0.63 -4.79 6.64
N GLN A 15 0.26 -3.90 7.08
CA GLN A 15 1.55 -4.24 7.67
C GLN A 15 1.49 -4.28 9.21
N SER A 16 0.30 -4.12 9.80
CA SER A 16 0.08 -4.00 11.23
C SER A 16 0.92 -2.90 11.89
N VAL A 17 1.10 -1.78 11.18
CA VAL A 17 1.86 -0.61 11.64
C VAL A 17 0.92 0.37 12.35
N ALA A 18 1.30 0.79 13.54
CA ALA A 18 0.59 1.85 14.26
C ALA A 18 0.72 3.19 13.52
N PHE A 19 -0.39 3.87 13.33
CA PHE A 19 -0.44 5.16 12.65
C PHE A 19 -0.79 6.30 13.62
N ALA A 20 -0.42 7.53 13.26
CA ALA A 20 -0.63 8.71 14.08
C ALA A 20 -2.12 9.10 14.19
N ASP A 21 -2.51 9.66 15.34
CA ASP A 21 -3.88 10.10 15.65
C ASP A 21 -4.42 11.20 14.72
N ASP A 22 -3.56 12.03 14.13
CA ASP A 22 -3.95 13.04 13.13
C ASP A 22 -4.60 12.43 11.87
N ARG A 23 -4.57 11.11 11.71
CA ARG A 23 -5.18 10.39 10.60
C ARG A 23 -6.58 9.86 10.92
N GLN A 24 -7.10 10.03 12.15
CA GLN A 24 -8.40 9.51 12.58
C GLN A 24 -9.57 9.97 11.68
N GLY A 25 -9.63 11.25 11.28
CA GLY A 25 -10.70 11.72 10.39
C GLY A 25 -10.68 11.07 8.99
N LYS A 26 -9.49 10.71 8.49
CA LYS A 26 -9.36 9.95 7.22
C LYS A 26 -9.74 8.49 7.42
N MET A 27 -9.48 7.97 8.61
CA MET A 27 -9.82 6.61 8.99
C MET A 27 -11.34 6.40 9.06
N GLU A 28 -12.06 7.31 9.68
CA GLU A 28 -13.53 7.30 9.71
C GLU A 28 -14.14 7.31 8.30
N GLN A 29 -13.54 8.10 7.40
CA GLN A 29 -13.94 8.13 5.99
C GLN A 29 -13.70 6.77 5.32
N LEU A 30 -12.54 6.15 5.53
CA LEU A 30 -12.22 4.82 4.99
C LEU A 30 -13.14 3.71 5.52
N ILE A 31 -13.58 3.83 6.77
CA ILE A 31 -14.58 2.92 7.38
C ILE A 31 -15.95 3.14 6.72
N THR A 32 -16.36 4.40 6.60
CA THR A 32 -17.63 4.78 5.97
C THR A 32 -17.71 4.32 4.51
N ASP A 33 -16.61 4.48 3.78
CA ASP A 33 -16.47 4.05 2.39
C ASP A 33 -16.26 2.53 2.24
N GLY A 34 -16.16 1.79 3.35
CA GLY A 34 -16.06 0.33 3.39
C GLY A 34 -14.71 -0.24 2.96
N TYR A 35 -13.64 0.55 2.99
CA TYR A 35 -12.27 0.07 2.77
C TYR A 35 -11.67 -0.57 4.03
N VAL A 36 -12.14 -0.13 5.18
CA VAL A 36 -11.67 -0.58 6.50
C VAL A 36 -12.86 -1.02 7.33
N MET A 37 -12.64 -2.02 8.17
CA MET A 37 -13.55 -2.41 9.23
C MET A 37 -12.85 -2.28 10.58
N LYS A 38 -13.61 -1.94 11.62
CA LYS A 38 -13.12 -1.92 12.99
C LYS A 38 -13.43 -3.25 13.66
N ASP A 39 -12.41 -3.95 14.15
CA ASP A 39 -12.54 -5.17 14.96
C ASP A 39 -12.03 -4.88 16.37
N GLY A 40 -12.97 -4.55 17.28
CA GLY A 40 -12.64 -4.10 18.62
C GLY A 40 -11.81 -2.80 18.59
N ASP A 41 -10.57 -2.87 19.06
CA ASP A 41 -9.61 -1.75 19.05
C ASP A 41 -8.71 -1.74 17.82
N LEU A 42 -8.76 -2.80 17.01
CA LEU A 42 -7.98 -2.95 15.80
C LEU A 42 -8.77 -2.48 14.58
N PHE A 43 -8.02 -2.15 13.55
CA PHE A 43 -8.56 -1.86 12.23
C PHE A 43 -8.05 -2.91 11.26
N GLU A 44 -8.96 -3.44 10.45
CA GLU A 44 -8.67 -4.43 9.43
C GLU A 44 -9.09 -3.94 8.05
N LEU A 45 -8.37 -4.38 7.03
CA LEU A 45 -8.76 -4.12 5.66
C LEU A 45 -9.93 -5.01 5.26
N THR A 46 -10.94 -4.42 4.62
CA THR A 46 -11.95 -5.22 3.91
C THR A 46 -11.38 -5.73 2.59
N ALA A 47 -12.10 -6.63 1.91
CA ALA A 47 -11.73 -7.05 0.55
C ALA A 47 -11.52 -5.85 -0.41
N LYS A 48 -12.33 -4.79 -0.25
CA LYS A 48 -12.21 -3.54 -1.02
C LYS A 48 -10.91 -2.79 -0.68
N GLY A 49 -10.54 -2.74 0.60
CA GLY A 49 -9.29 -2.16 1.07
C GLY A 49 -8.07 -2.89 0.51
N VAL A 50 -8.09 -4.22 0.55
CA VAL A 50 -7.02 -5.07 0.02
C VAL A 50 -6.82 -4.83 -1.48
N SER A 51 -7.89 -4.90 -2.28
CA SER A 51 -7.78 -4.66 -3.72
C SER A 51 -7.26 -3.26 -4.06
N ALA A 52 -7.62 -2.24 -3.27
CA ALA A 52 -7.11 -0.88 -3.48
C ALA A 52 -5.60 -0.75 -3.24
N VAL A 53 -5.07 -1.45 -2.23
CA VAL A 53 -3.62 -1.50 -1.95
C VAL A 53 -2.88 -2.25 -3.05
N GLU A 54 -3.43 -3.37 -3.51
CA GLU A 54 -2.86 -4.18 -4.58
C GLU A 54 -2.84 -3.43 -5.92
N GLU A 55 -3.95 -2.79 -6.30
CA GLU A 55 -4.05 -1.98 -7.52
C GLU A 55 -3.02 -0.84 -7.51
N HIS A 56 -2.86 -0.16 -6.38
CA HIS A 56 -1.86 0.89 -6.25
C HIS A 56 -0.42 0.35 -6.32
N ALA A 57 -0.15 -0.81 -5.70
CA ALA A 57 1.16 -1.45 -5.79
C ALA A 57 1.48 -1.87 -7.24
N ALA A 58 0.49 -2.39 -7.97
CA ALA A 58 0.62 -2.69 -9.40
C ALA A 58 0.89 -1.43 -10.21
N ALA A 59 0.14 -0.35 -9.99
CA ALA A 59 0.35 0.93 -10.68
C ALA A 59 1.75 1.52 -10.46
N LEU A 60 2.31 1.37 -9.25
CA LEU A 60 3.69 1.75 -8.97
C LEU A 60 4.70 0.82 -9.67
N SER A 61 4.44 -0.49 -9.72
CA SER A 61 5.28 -1.47 -10.41
C SER A 61 5.25 -1.33 -11.93
N GLU A 62 4.18 -0.74 -12.49
CA GLU A 62 4.02 -0.44 -13.92
C GLU A 62 4.70 0.87 -14.33
N THR A 63 5.27 1.63 -13.39
CA THR A 63 6.28 2.62 -13.75
C THR A 63 7.57 1.87 -14.10
N PRO A 64 8.07 1.92 -15.35
CA PRO A 64 9.33 1.29 -15.71
C PRO A 64 10.47 2.15 -15.15
N GLY A 65 10.63 2.12 -13.82
CA GLY A 65 11.86 2.52 -13.16
C GLY A 65 12.85 1.38 -13.31
N GLU A 66 13.53 1.38 -14.45
CA GLU A 66 14.85 0.78 -14.70
C GLU A 66 15.28 -0.26 -13.65
N SER A 67 14.87 -1.51 -13.89
CA SER A 67 15.63 -2.65 -13.42
C SER A 67 16.97 -2.67 -14.16
N ASP A 68 17.89 -1.77 -13.84
CA ASP A 68 19.29 -1.89 -14.25
C ASP A 68 19.95 -2.94 -13.35
N ALA A 69 19.54 -4.18 -13.59
CA ALA A 69 20.39 -5.31 -13.35
C ALA A 69 21.52 -5.25 -14.40
N THR A 70 22.55 -4.44 -14.16
CA THR A 70 23.85 -4.64 -14.81
C THR A 70 24.48 -5.92 -14.26
N SER A 71 23.88 -7.05 -14.62
CA SER A 71 24.57 -8.34 -14.65
C SER A 71 25.58 -8.24 -15.79
N THR A 72 26.78 -7.75 -15.49
CA THR A 72 27.89 -7.81 -16.44
C THR A 72 28.34 -9.27 -16.53
N PRO A 73 28.22 -9.96 -17.68
CA PRO A 73 28.87 -11.24 -17.84
C PRO A 73 30.37 -10.97 -17.97
N SER A 74 31.14 -11.37 -16.97
CA SER A 74 32.60 -11.40 -17.04
C SER A 74 33.03 -12.38 -18.13
N TYR A 75 33.23 -11.90 -19.36
CA TYR A 75 33.98 -12.64 -20.37
C TYR A 75 35.48 -12.41 -20.14
N ARG A 76 36.10 -13.39 -19.48
CA ARG A 76 37.56 -13.54 -19.41
C ARG A 76 38.04 -14.15 -20.73
N LEU A 77 38.58 -13.34 -21.63
CA LEU A 77 39.37 -13.86 -22.76
C LEU A 77 40.72 -14.38 -22.25
N VAL A 78 41.05 -15.60 -22.68
CA VAL A 78 42.38 -16.23 -22.60
C VAL A 78 43.17 -15.94 -23.86
#